data_AF-K2BE78-F1
#
_entry.id   AF-K2BE78-F1
#
_cell.length_a   1.000
_cell.length_b   1.000
_cell.length_c   1.000
_cell.angle_alpha   90.00
_cell.angle_beta   90.00
_cell.angle_gamma   90.00
#
_symmetry.space_group_name_H-M   'P 1'
#
loop_
_entity.id
_entity.type
_entity.pdbx_description
1 polymer ?
#
loop_
_entity_poly.entity_id
_entity_poly.type
_entity_poly.pdbx_seq_one_letter_code
_entity_poly.pdbx_strand_id
1 'polypeptide(L)'
;MPAIEPFCHFIGINSYKLTKEEMLLLEADLLAHICEELKEVFRTQHKDYFRLMKLNKEKEDAMLEAKLARLIIQDILSTKEYTLIGIASYTDSHEDVVQEILDGRNINPSATLLRKIIALH
;
A
#
# COMPACT_ATOMS: atom_id res chain seq x y z
N MET A 1 15.59 -10.79 -3.65
CA MET A 1 14.41 -10.54 -4.50
C MET A 1 14.70 -9.31 -5.35
N PRO A 2 14.33 -9.28 -6.64
CA PRO A 2 14.80 -8.27 -7.59
C PRO A 2 14.18 -6.87 -7.40
N ALA A 3 13.14 -6.71 -6.57
CA ALA A 3 12.42 -5.44 -6.44
C ALA A 3 13.19 -4.32 -5.70
N ILE A 4 14.06 -4.67 -4.74
CA ILE A 4 14.82 -3.70 -3.92
C ILE A 4 16.24 -3.50 -4.44
N GLU A 5 16.70 -4.38 -5.33
CA GLU A 5 18.03 -4.30 -5.92
C GLU A 5 18.28 -2.98 -6.67
N PRO A 6 17.33 -2.41 -7.43
CA PRO A 6 17.48 -1.08 -8.02
C PRO A 6 17.62 0.03 -6.97
N PHE A 7 16.86 -0.04 -5.88
CA PHE A 7 16.93 0.94 -4.79
C PHE A 7 18.28 0.88 -4.07
N CYS A 8 18.72 -0.32 -3.69
CA CYS A 8 20.04 -0.56 -3.10
C CYS A 8 21.16 -0.02 -4.01
N HIS A 9 21.06 -0.27 -5.32
CA HIS A 9 22.01 0.25 -6.29
C HIS A 9 22.00 1.78 -6.34
N PHE A 10 20.83 2.41 -6.35
CA PHE A 10 20.68 3.87 -6.37
C PHE A 10 21.30 4.56 -5.15
N ILE A 11 21.14 3.98 -3.96
CA ILE A 11 21.70 4.54 -2.71
C ILE A 11 23.13 4.05 -2.39
N GLY A 12 23.76 3.32 -3.31
CA GLY A 12 25.13 2.82 -3.16
C GLY A 12 25.29 1.67 -2.14
N ILE A 13 24.19 1.03 -1.74
CA ILE A 13 24.20 -0.14 -0.88
C ILE A 13 24.37 -1.40 -1.73
N ASN A 14 25.39 -2.21 -1.39
CA ASN A 14 25.54 -3.51 -2.00
C ASN A 14 24.58 -4.51 -1.33
N SER A 15 23.46 -4.80 -1.99
CA SER A 15 22.43 -5.75 -1.54
C SER A 15 22.98 -7.15 -1.24
N TYR A 16 24.08 -7.57 -1.89
CA TYR A 16 24.74 -8.85 -1.67
C TYR A 16 25.53 -8.92 -0.36
N LYS A 17 25.77 -7.77 0.29
CA LYS A 17 26.44 -7.71 1.60
C LYS A 17 25.47 -7.75 2.78
N LEU A 18 24.17 -7.55 2.53
CA LEU A 18 23.15 -7.57 3.57
C LEU A 18 22.82 -9.02 3.96
N THR A 19 22.65 -9.25 5.26
CA THR A 19 22.07 -10.51 5.74
C THR A 19 20.60 -10.59 5.35
N LYS A 20 19.99 -11.77 5.53
CA LYS A 20 18.55 -11.93 5.25
C LYS A 20 17.71 -11.06 6.18
N GLU A 21 18.12 -10.94 7.44
CA GLU A 21 17.47 -10.15 8.48
C GLU A 21 17.57 -8.66 8.16
N GLU A 22 18.74 -8.17 7.78
CA GLU A 22 18.94 -6.77 7.37
C GLU A 22 18.13 -6.42 6.12
N MET A 23 18.07 -7.34 5.16
CA MET A 23 17.24 -7.16 3.98
C MET A 23 15.77 -7.05 4.36
N LEU A 24 15.25 -7.93 5.23
CA LEU A 24 13.86 -7.88 5.71
C LEU A 24 13.54 -6.56 6.42
N LEU A 25 14.45 -6.07 7.26
CA LEU A 25 14.28 -4.77 7.92
C LEU A 25 14.24 -3.62 6.92
N LEU A 26 15.12 -3.65 5.91
CA LEU A 26 15.12 -2.67 4.84
C LEU A 26 13.82 -2.71 4.02
N GLU A 27 13.31 -3.91 3.69
CA GLU A 27 12.04 -4.02 2.97
C GLU A 27 10.88 -3.44 3.79
N ALA A 28 10.85 -3.73 5.09
CA ALA A 28 9.81 -3.25 5.99
C ALA A 28 9.85 -1.72 6.15
N ASP A 29 11.04 -1.14 6.29
CA ASP A 29 11.24 0.31 6.40
C ASP A 29 10.82 1.03 5.11
N LEU A 30 11.23 0.51 3.95
CA LEU A 30 10.80 1.04 2.65
C LEU A 30 9.29 0.95 2.46
N LEU A 31 8.68 -0.17 2.83
CA LEU A 31 7.23 -0.34 2.74
C LEU A 31 6.50 0.64 3.66
N ALA A 32 6.97 0.83 4.90
CA ALA A 32 6.41 1.81 5.81
C ALA A 32 6.49 3.22 5.22
N HIS A 33 7.64 3.58 4.64
CA HIS A 33 7.83 4.89 4.01
C HIS A 33 6.90 5.10 2.81
N ILE A 34 6.75 4.09 1.94
CA ILE A 34 5.81 4.15 0.81
C ILE A 34 4.37 4.33 1.30
N CYS A 35 3.97 3.63 2.37
CA CYS A 35 2.65 3.78 2.95
C CYS A 35 2.41 5.21 3.47
N GLU A 36 3.40 5.84 4.11
CA GLU A 36 3.29 7.25 4.54
C GLU A 36 3.12 8.19 3.34
N GLU A 37 3.94 8.06 2.31
CA GLU A 37 3.84 8.89 1.11
C GLU A 37 2.50 8.73 0.39
N LEU A 38 2.01 7.49 0.27
CA LEU A 38 0.68 7.22 -0.29
C LEU A 38 -0.44 7.86 0.56
N LYS A 39 -0.33 7.82 1.90
CA LYS A 39 -1.28 8.52 2.78
C LYS A 39 -1.27 10.03 2.53
N GLU A 40 -0.12 10.66 2.30
CA GLU A 40 -0.05 12.09 1.97
C GLU A 40 -0.72 12.43 0.63
N VAL A 41 -0.54 11.57 -0.38
CA VAL A 41 -1.22 11.70 -1.68
C VAL A 41 -2.74 11.66 -1.49
N PHE A 42 -3.26 10.63 -0.81
CA PHE A 42 -4.70 10.52 -0.53
C PHE A 42 -5.21 11.64 0.38
N ARG A 43 -4.40 12.12 1.34
CA ARG A 43 -4.75 13.27 2.17
C ARG A 43 -4.96 14.52 1.33
N THR A 44 -4.09 14.75 0.36
CA THR A 44 -4.19 15.87 -0.57
C THR A 44 -5.44 15.75 -1.44
N GLN A 45 -5.72 14.56 -1.99
CA GLN A 45 -6.91 14.29 -2.79
C GLN A 45 -8.22 14.48 -2.00
N HIS A 46 -8.24 14.13 -0.71
CA HIS A 46 -9.42 14.22 0.16
C HIS A 46 -9.41 15.43 1.10
N LYS A 47 -8.57 16.45 0.85
CA LYS A 47 -8.38 17.60 1.74
C LYS A 47 -9.68 18.33 2.08
N ASP A 48 -10.58 18.49 1.11
CA ASP A 48 -11.87 19.15 1.34
C ASP A 48 -12.79 18.31 2.25
N TYR A 49 -12.78 16.99 2.10
CA TYR A 49 -13.52 16.09 2.98
C TYR A 49 -13.02 16.19 4.43
N PHE A 50 -11.71 16.15 4.63
CA PHE A 50 -11.11 16.30 5.95
C PHE A 50 -11.40 17.66 6.59
N ARG A 51 -11.33 18.73 5.79
CA ARG A 51 -11.70 20.08 6.23
C ARG A 51 -13.17 20.16 6.68
N LEU A 52 -14.10 19.55 5.94
CA LEU A 52 -15.52 19.54 6.28
C LEU A 52 -15.81 18.73 7.55
N MET A 53 -15.11 17.60 7.73
CA MET A 53 -15.23 16.76 8.92
C MET A 53 -14.54 17.36 10.16
N LYS A 54 -13.74 18.42 10.00
CA LYS A 54 -12.98 19.08 11.08
C LYS A 54 -12.13 18.09 11.88
N LEU A 55 -11.51 17.14 11.19
CA LEU A 55 -10.61 16.18 11.83
C LEU A 55 -9.29 16.87 12.21
N ASN A 56 -8.66 16.36 13.26
CA ASN A 56 -7.26 16.67 13.55
C ASN A 56 -6.38 15.65 12.82
N LYS A 57 -5.08 15.96 12.70
CA LYS A 57 -4.12 15.11 11.97
C LYS A 57 -4.16 13.64 12.42
N GLU A 58 -4.19 13.38 13.72
CA GLU A 58 -4.25 12.02 14.26
C GLU A 58 -5.48 11.22 13.78
N LYS A 59 -6.65 11.86 13.70
CA LYS A 59 -7.87 11.21 13.19
C LYS A 59 -7.84 11.03 11.67
N GLU A 60 -7.23 11.97 10.95
CA GLU A 60 -6.99 11.81 9.51
C GLU A 60 -6.08 10.61 9.25
N ASP A 61 -4.98 10.50 10.01
CA ASP A 61 -4.00 9.41 9.92
C ASP A 61 -4.67 8.06 10.20
N ALA A 62 -5.40 7.94 11.31
CA ALA A 62 -6.11 6.71 11.65
C ALA A 62 -7.16 6.33 10.59
N MET A 63 -7.84 7.31 9.99
CA MET A 63 -8.83 7.04 8.95
C MET A 63 -8.16 6.60 7.63
N LEU A 64 -7.06 7.23 7.26
CA LEU A 64 -6.29 6.89 6.07
C LEU A 64 -5.66 5.51 6.22
N GLU A 65 -5.06 5.21 7.37
CA GLU A 65 -4.46 3.91 7.66
C GLU A 65 -5.50 2.78 7.57
N ALA A 66 -6.66 2.94 8.21
CA ALA A 66 -7.73 1.95 8.17
C ALA A 66 -8.36 1.75 6.78
N LYS A 67 -8.14 2.69 5.84
CA LYS A 67 -8.71 2.65 4.50
C LYS A 67 -7.67 2.53 3.39
N LEU A 68 -6.37 2.50 3.71
CA LEU A 68 -5.30 2.64 2.73
C LEU A 68 -5.39 1.58 1.63
N ALA A 69 -5.49 0.31 2.00
CA ALA A 69 -5.61 -0.80 1.06
C ALA A 69 -6.84 -0.65 0.14
N ARG A 70 -7.97 -0.22 0.72
CA ARG A 70 -9.21 0.03 -0.02
C ARG A 70 -9.05 1.19 -1.00
N LEU A 71 -8.42 2.29 -0.57
CA LEU A 71 -8.19 3.47 -1.42
C LEU A 71 -7.32 3.10 -2.62
N ILE A 72 -6.26 2.31 -2.40
CA ILE A 72 -5.38 1.84 -3.48
C ILE A 72 -6.16 0.94 -4.46
N ILE A 73 -6.91 -0.05 -3.97
CA ILE A 73 -7.73 -0.91 -4.85
C ILE A 73 -8.74 -0.09 -5.65
N GLN A 74 -9.39 0.89 -5.01
CA GLN A 74 -10.34 1.77 -5.70
C GLN A 74 -9.66 2.62 -6.77
N ASP A 75 -8.46 3.12 -6.50
CA ASP A 75 -7.68 3.90 -7.47
C ASP A 75 -7.28 3.04 -8.66
N ILE A 76 -6.73 1.83 -8.43
CA ILE A 76 -6.42 0.84 -9.48
C ILE A 76 -7.66 0.55 -10.34
N LEU A 77 -8.80 0.25 -9.73
CA LEU A 77 -10.04 -0.03 -10.47
C LEU A 77 -10.54 1.18 -11.27
N SER A 78 -10.27 2.40 -10.80
CA SER A 78 -10.67 3.62 -11.50
C SER A 78 -9.96 3.82 -12.85
N THR A 79 -8.74 3.27 -12.99
CA THR A 79 -7.98 3.27 -14.24
C THR A 79 -8.62 2.38 -15.32
N LYS A 80 -9.45 1.42 -14.92
CA LYS A 80 -10.04 0.36 -15.75
C LYS A 80 -9.02 -0.58 -16.41
N GLU A 81 -7.74 -0.48 -16.08
CA GLU A 81 -6.70 -1.40 -16.56
C GLU A 81 -6.82 -2.78 -15.89
N TYR A 82 -7.34 -2.80 -14.66
CA TYR A 82 -7.57 -4.01 -13.89
C TYR A 82 -9.02 -4.15 -13.48
N THR A 83 -9.47 -5.41 -13.40
CA THR A 83 -10.72 -5.80 -12.75
C THR A 83 -10.42 -6.36 -11.36
N LEU A 84 -11.46 -6.55 -10.53
CA LEU A 84 -11.30 -7.17 -9.22
C LEU A 84 -10.63 -8.55 -9.31
N ILE A 85 -11.06 -9.37 -10.27
CA ILE A 85 -10.46 -10.68 -10.59
C ILE A 85 -9.00 -10.50 -11.01
N GLY A 86 -8.69 -9.48 -11.81
CA GLY A 86 -7.32 -9.17 -12.24
C GLY A 86 -6.40 -8.85 -11.07
N ILE A 87 -6.87 -8.04 -10.11
CA ILE A 87 -6.14 -7.73 -8.88
C ILE A 87 -5.93 -9.02 -8.07
N ALA A 88 -6.99 -9.80 -7.84
CA ALA A 88 -6.91 -11.05 -7.08
C ALA A 88 -5.91 -12.04 -7.69
N SER A 89 -5.92 -12.16 -9.02
CA SER A 89 -4.99 -13.00 -9.77
C SER A 89 -3.54 -12.50 -9.64
N TYR A 90 -3.30 -11.19 -9.74
CA TYR A 90 -1.96 -10.61 -9.57
C TYR A 90 -1.44 -10.82 -8.14
N THR A 91 -2.30 -10.63 -7.15
CA THR A 91 -1.91 -10.75 -5.74
C THR A 91 -1.81 -12.20 -5.26
N ASP A 92 -2.15 -13.19 -6.10
CA ASP A 92 -2.26 -14.60 -5.73
C ASP A 92 -3.18 -14.76 -4.51
N SER A 93 -4.41 -14.27 -4.64
CA SER A 93 -5.43 -14.26 -3.60
C SER A 93 -6.80 -14.57 -4.19
N HIS A 94 -7.76 -14.95 -3.34
CA HIS A 94 -9.14 -15.15 -3.78
C HIS A 94 -9.83 -13.81 -4.02
N GLU A 95 -10.72 -13.76 -5.02
CA GLU A 95 -11.51 -12.55 -5.32
C GLU A 95 -12.26 -12.04 -4.09
N ASP A 96 -12.82 -12.96 -3.29
CA ASP A 96 -13.54 -12.63 -2.05
C ASP A 96 -12.68 -11.84 -1.06
N VAL A 97 -11.37 -12.14 -0.98
CA VAL A 97 -10.46 -11.43 -0.07
C VAL A 97 -10.27 -9.97 -0.53
N VAL A 98 -10.14 -9.76 -1.84
CA VAL A 98 -10.03 -8.41 -2.40
C VAL A 98 -11.36 -7.66 -2.26
N GLN A 99 -12.49 -8.35 -2.47
CA GLN A 99 -13.83 -7.82 -2.23
C GLN A 99 -14.05 -7.41 -0.77
N GLU A 100 -13.59 -8.21 0.20
CA GLU A 100 -13.69 -7.89 1.63
C GLU A 100 -12.93 -6.62 2.00
N ILE A 101 -11.76 -6.40 1.40
CA ILE A 101 -10.98 -5.15 1.59
C ILE A 101 -11.75 -3.98 0.98
N LEU A 102 -12.29 -4.15 -0.23
CA LEU A 102 -13.05 -3.12 -0.93
C LEU A 102 -14.33 -2.72 -0.17
N ASP A 103 -15.03 -3.71 0.40
CA ASP A 103 -16.19 -3.54 1.25
C ASP A 103 -15.84 -2.90 2.61
N GLY A 104 -14.57 -2.91 3.00
CA GLY A 104 -14.10 -2.47 4.32
C GLY A 104 -14.39 -3.47 5.45
N ARG A 105 -14.65 -4.75 5.11
CA ARG A 105 -14.77 -5.85 6.09
C ARG A 105 -13.41 -6.33 6.55
N ASN A 106 -12.40 -6.20 5.68
CA ASN A 106 -11.00 -6.48 5.99
C ASN A 106 -10.18 -5.18 5.94
N ILE A 107 -10.12 -4.49 7.08
CA ILE A 107 -9.35 -3.24 7.23
C ILE A 107 -7.85 -3.46 7.43
N ASN A 108 -7.45 -4.69 7.78
CA ASN A 108 -6.06 -5.05 8.10
C ASN A 108 -5.62 -6.26 7.27
N PRO A 109 -5.44 -6.10 5.95
CA PRO A 109 -4.91 -7.19 5.12
C PRO A 109 -3.51 -7.58 5.57
N SER A 110 -3.10 -8.81 5.23
CA SER A 110 -1.74 -9.24 5.52
C SER A 110 -0.72 -8.32 4.85
N ALA A 111 0.43 -8.10 5.50
CA ALA A 111 1.50 -7.25 4.95
C ALA A 111 1.94 -7.72 3.55
N THR A 112 1.95 -9.04 3.31
CA THR A 112 2.26 -9.62 1.99
C THR A 112 1.24 -9.21 0.94
N LEU A 113 -0.06 -9.25 1.27
CA LEU A 113 -1.12 -8.85 0.35
C LEU A 113 -1.06 -7.33 0.09
N LEU A 114 -0.92 -6.52 1.14
CA LEU A 114 -0.78 -5.07 1.02
C LEU A 114 0.40 -4.69 0.12
N ARG A 115 1.56 -5.32 0.32
CA ARG A 115 2.75 -5.10 -0.52
C ARG A 115 2.48 -5.41 -2.00
N LYS A 116 1.78 -6.50 -2.30
CA LYS A 116 1.44 -6.85 -3.69
C LYS A 116 0.42 -5.87 -4.30
N ILE A 117 -0.55 -5.39 -3.51
CA ILE A 117 -1.50 -4.35 -3.95
C ILE A 117 -0.76 -3.05 -4.25
N ILE A 118 0.16 -2.62 -3.38
CA ILE A 118 1.00 -1.43 -3.60
C ILE A 118 1.89 -1.60 -4.83
N ALA A 119 2.46 -2.79 -5.05
CA ALA A 119 3.29 -3.02 -6.23
C ALA A 119 2.51 -3.03 -7.56
N LEU A 120 1.19 -3.22 -7.48
CA LEU A 120 0.29 -3.14 -8.64
C LEU A 120 -0.15 -1.70 -8.94
N HIS A 121 -0.15 -0.84 -7.94
CA HIS A 121 -0.50 0.58 -8.01
C HIS A 121 0.64 1.42 -8.60
#